data_AF-A0A7J9L8B8-F1
#
_entry.id   AF-A0A7J9L8B8-F1
#
_cell.length_a   1.000
_cell.length_b   1.000
_cell.length_c   1.000
_cell.angle_alpha   90.00
_cell.angle_beta   90.00
_cell.angle_gamma   90.00
#
_symmetry.space_group_name_H-M   'P 1'
#
loop_
_entity.id
_entity.type
_entity.pdbx_description
1 polymer ?
#
loop_
_entity_poly.entity_id
_entity_poly.type
_entity_poly.pdbx_seq_one_letter_code
_entity_poly.pdbx_strand_id
1 'polypeptide(L)' 'MRRRRTACSGGGSTGGRSVRMKIKRLQKLIPGGKLMQPDRLFLRTADYILHLRLQLNLLQALSKIYQPSI' A
#
# COMPACT_ATOMS: atom_id res chain seq x y z
N MET A 1 -25.84 -6.78 46.47
CA MET A 1 -25.10 -7.54 45.43
C MET A 1 -24.39 -6.57 44.48
N ARG A 2 -23.06 -6.40 44.60
CA ARG A 2 -22.25 -5.47 43.78
C ARG A 2 -21.61 -6.25 42.63
N ARG A 3 -22.17 -6.13 41.42
CA ARG A 3 -21.70 -6.84 40.22
C ARG A 3 -20.33 -6.27 39.82
N ARG A 4 -19.26 -7.00 40.12
CA ARG A 4 -17.87 -6.71 39.72
C ARG A 4 -17.83 -6.61 38.19
N ARG A 5 -17.66 -5.40 37.66
CA ARG A 5 -17.32 -5.19 36.25
C ARG A 5 -15.85 -5.58 36.09
N THR A 6 -15.59 -6.78 35.62
CA THR A 6 -14.27 -7.17 35.14
C THR A 6 -14.02 -6.42 33.83
N ALA A 7 -13.36 -5.28 33.93
CA ALA A 7 -12.68 -4.69 32.79
C ALA A 7 -11.48 -5.61 32.49
N CYS A 8 -11.64 -6.50 31.51
CA CYS A 8 -10.51 -7.18 30.90
C CYS A 8 -9.72 -6.14 30.10
N SER A 9 -8.68 -5.61 30.73
CA SER A 9 -7.62 -4.80 30.12
C SER A 9 -6.85 -5.64 29.10
N GLY A 10 -7.38 -5.76 27.89
CA GLY A 10 -6.70 -6.37 26.74
C GLY A 10 -5.71 -5.41 26.09
N GLY A 11 -4.69 -4.99 26.84
CA GLY A 11 -3.60 -4.15 26.34
C GLY A 11 -2.55 -4.97 25.60
N GLY A 12 -2.72 -5.16 24.29
CA GLY A 12 -1.68 -5.79 23.46
C GLY A 12 -2.20 -6.27 22.11
N SER A 13 -2.26 -5.39 21.10
CA SER A 13 -2.31 -5.73 19.64
C SER A 13 -2.67 -4.55 18.73
N THR A 14 -2.46 -3.30 19.14
CA THR A 14 -2.72 -2.12 18.28
C THR A 14 -1.80 -2.11 17.06
N GLY A 15 -0.53 -2.50 17.22
CA GLY A 15 0.46 -2.56 16.13
C GLY A 15 0.09 -3.55 15.01
N GLY A 16 -0.21 -4.81 15.37
CA GLY A 16 -0.57 -5.85 14.39
C GLY A 16 -1.86 -5.53 13.61
N ARG A 17 -2.85 -4.88 14.27
CA ARG A 17 -4.05 -4.40 13.59
C ARG A 17 -3.74 -3.28 12.59
N SER A 18 -2.85 -2.36 12.93
CA SER A 18 -2.42 -1.26 12.04
C SER A 18 -1.69 -1.79 10.80
N VAL A 19 -0.76 -2.72 10.97
CA VAL A 19 -0.02 -3.34 9.85
C VAL A 19 -0.98 -4.07 8.90
N ARG A 20 -1.93 -4.84 9.45
CA ARG A 20 -2.93 -5.55 8.63
C ARG A 20 -3.81 -4.59 7.81
N MET A 21 -4.12 -3.40 8.33
CA MET A 21 -4.85 -2.36 7.59
C MET A 21 -4.01 -1.77 6.45
N LYS A 22 -2.71 -1.54 6.68
CA LYS A 22 -1.78 -1.08 5.63
C LYS A 22 -1.66 -2.10 4.50
N ILE A 23 -1.53 -3.39 4.82
CA ILE A 23 -1.49 -4.47 3.82
C ILE A 23 -2.80 -4.51 3.01
N LYS A 24 -3.96 -4.45 3.67
CA LYS A 24 -5.26 -4.41 2.97
C LYS A 24 -5.41 -3.20 2.04
N ARG A 25 -4.87 -2.04 2.43
CA ARG A 25 -4.85 -0.85 1.55
C ARG A 25 -3.94 -1.09 0.34
N LEU A 26 -2.76 -1.67 0.56
CA LEU A 26 -1.82 -1.99 -0.50
C LEU A 26 -2.40 -2.99 -1.51
N GLN A 27 -3.13 -4.01 -1.04
CA GLN A 27 -3.84 -4.98 -1.88
C GLN A 27 -4.92 -4.35 -2.78
N LYS A 28 -5.53 -3.24 -2.36
CA LYS A 28 -6.52 -2.49 -3.16
C LYS A 28 -5.85 -1.58 -4.19
N LEU A 29 -4.69 -1.03 -3.87
CA LEU A 29 -3.98 -0.08 -4.73
C LEU A 29 -3.26 -0.78 -5.89
N ILE A 30 -2.74 -1.98 -5.64
CA ILE A 30 -1.92 -2.70 -6.62
C ILE A 30 -2.81 -3.52 -7.55
N PRO A 31 -2.62 -3.40 -8.88
CA PRO A 31 -3.33 -4.24 -9.84
C PRO A 31 -3.02 -5.72 -9.60
N GLY A 32 -4.07 -6.51 -9.31
CA GLY A 32 -3.97 -7.94 -8.99
C GLY A 32 -3.67 -8.25 -7.51
N GLY A 33 -3.56 -7.25 -6.62
CA GLY A 33 -3.12 -7.44 -5.23
C GLY A 33 -4.14 -8.04 -4.26
N LYS A 34 -5.44 -8.10 -4.62
CA LYS A 34 -6.56 -8.37 -3.69
C LYS A 34 -6.52 -9.74 -3.00
N LEU A 35 -5.85 -10.73 -3.59
CA LEU A 35 -5.71 -12.11 -3.09
C LEU A 35 -4.24 -12.53 -2.88
N MET A 36 -3.30 -11.59 -3.00
CA MET A 36 -1.87 -11.90 -2.90
C MET A 36 -1.41 -11.96 -1.45
N GLN A 37 -0.59 -12.97 -1.14
CA GLN A 37 0.15 -13.05 0.12
C GLN A 37 1.10 -11.85 0.27
N PRO A 38 1.34 -11.37 1.50
CA PRO A 38 2.12 -10.15 1.75
C PRO A 38 3.51 -10.19 1.12
N ASP A 39 4.23 -11.31 1.18
CA ASP A 39 5.57 -11.44 0.58
C ASP A 39 5.56 -11.18 -0.94
N ARG A 40 4.58 -11.74 -1.65
CA ARG A 40 4.41 -11.53 -3.10
C ARG A 40 3.83 -10.15 -3.41
N LEU A 41 3.00 -9.61 -2.52
CA LEU A 41 2.42 -8.28 -2.66
C LEU A 41 3.52 -7.22 -2.67
N PHE A 42 4.51 -7.31 -1.78
CA PHE A 42 5.62 -6.36 -1.74
C PHE A 42 6.49 -6.41 -3.00
N LEU A 43 6.81 -7.61 -3.49
CA LEU A 43 7.56 -7.75 -4.75
C LEU A 43 6.79 -7.12 -5.92
N ARG A 44 5.49 -7.44 -6.04
CA ARG A 44 4.62 -6.85 -7.06
C ARG A 44 4.49 -5.33 -6.92
N THR A 45 4.55 -4.81 -5.69
CA THR A 45 4.57 -3.37 -5.42
C THR A 45 5.81 -2.73 -6.02
N ALA A 46 6.98 -3.33 -5.79
CA ALA A 46 8.24 -2.82 -6.30
C ALA A 46 8.25 -2.78 -7.83
N ASP A 47 7.80 -3.87 -8.48
CA ASP A 47 7.66 -3.93 -9.93
C ASP A 47 6.72 -2.84 -10.46
N TYR A 48 5.58 -2.64 -9.79
CA TYR A 48 4.60 -1.65 -10.22
C TYR A 48 5.11 -0.22 -10.05
N ILE A 49 5.83 0.09 -8.96
CA ILE A 49 6.48 1.39 -8.77
C ILE A 49 7.50 1.64 -9.89
N LEU A 50 8.32 0.64 -10.21
CA LEU A 50 9.31 0.76 -11.29
C LEU A 50 8.63 1.02 -12.63
N HIS A 51 7.57 0.28 -12.95
CA HIS A 51 6.81 0.47 -14.19
C HIS A 51 6.22 1.88 -14.28
N LEU A 52 5.58 2.38 -13.21
CA LEU A 52 5.03 3.73 -13.18
C LEU A 52 6.11 4.80 -13.37
N ARG A 53 7.27 4.64 -12.72
CA ARG A 53 8.41 5.56 -12.90
C ARG A 53 8.90 5.57 -14.34
N LEU A 54 8.98 4.40 -14.98
CA LEU A 54 9.39 4.31 -16.37
C LEU A 54 8.39 5.01 -17.30
N GLN A 55 7.08 4.81 -17.09
CA GLN A 55 6.03 5.48 -17.86
C GLN A 55 6.11 7.01 -17.71
N LEU A 56 6.31 7.52 -16.48
CA LEU A 56 6.47 8.94 -16.24
C LEU A 56 7.74 9.49 -16.88
N ASN A 57 8.87 8.79 -16.77
CA ASN A 57 10.13 9.22 -17.38
C ASN A 57 10.01 9.29 -18.91
N LEU A 58 9.38 8.29 -19.52
CA LEU A 58 9.12 8.26 -20.96
C LEU A 58 8.22 9.44 -21.35
N LEU A 59 7.10 9.62 -20.66
CA LEU A 59 6.16 10.71 -20.93
C LEU A 59 6.81 12.08 -20.74
N GLN A 60 7.66 12.23 -19.72
CA GLN A 60 8.43 13.45 -19.47
C GLN A 60 9.48 13.69 -20.55
N ALA A 61 10.17 12.66 -21.03
CA ALA A 61 11.12 12.77 -22.13
C ALA A 61 10.40 13.19 -23.42
N LEU A 62 9.26 12.56 -23.73
CA LEU A 62 8.44 12.95 -24.86
C LEU A 62 7.92 14.38 -24.71
N SER A 63 7.38 14.75 -23.54
CA SER A 63 6.95 16.13 -23.29
C SER A 63 8.08 17.12 -23.53
N LYS A 64 9.31 16.86 -23.07
CA LYS A 64 10.46 17.74 -23.36
C LYS A 64 10.78 17.87 -24.84
N ILE A 65 10.58 16.81 -25.62
CA ILE A 65 10.79 16.82 -27.09
C ILE A 65 9.66 17.58 -27.79
N TYR A 66 8.43 17.42 -27.32
CA TYR A 66 7.21 17.98 -27.91
C TYR A 66 6.76 19.31 -27.30
N GLN A 67 7.52 19.87 -26.35
CA GLN A 67 7.35 21.22 -25.87
C GLN A 67 8.32 22.12 -26.66
N PRO A 68 7.99 22.53 -27.90
CA PRO A 68 8.72 23.61 -28.52
C PRO A 68 8.59 24.80 -27.57
N SER A 69 9.70 25.47 -27.31
CA SER A 69 9.73 26.76 -26.63
C SER A 69 8.61 27.65 -27.17
N ILE A 70 7.57 27.84 -26.35
CA ILE A 70 6.69 29.01 -26.46
C ILE A 70 7.46 30.20 -25.92
#